data_AF-A0A9N8HMK5-F1
#
_entry.id   AF-A0A9N8HMK5-F1
#
_cell.length_a   1.000
_cell.length_b   1.000
_cell.length_c   1.000
_cell.angle_alpha   90.00
_cell.angle_beta   90.00
_cell.angle_gamma   90.00
#
_symmetry.space_group_name_H-M   'P 1'
#
loop_
_entity.id
_entity.type
_entity.pdbx_description
1 polymer ?
#
loop_
_entity_poly.entity_id
_entity_poly.type
_entity_poly.pdbx_seq_one_letter_code
_entity_poly.pdbx_strand_id
1 'polypeptide(L)'
;MVGHPGKRGRKRNRYHHPNRASLIPSNNSTTKEIPDAATHTAKEEEAEAEEDKATRVLYTVTTLSEYNSGKRHTKRGSDRFNETLIPIVSESVSSMIAAGYHVDVYLISGFIMTPQRRFQLKDALPRQVGLEIWDDALPYNYNMKDFLNNNNKKRNNIVINPNAKLEPHARGLARQHRFVLKDKLPYYDMFVSFEDDMLIKGSHIFNYQQMVQHLEQLRKQAPTKHNNNPDMQQHLYFGKNSLTQNQLRRIIPGFMRVEAVLNETLTPIPPLAVSVPVDMEYDDNNHTTTNITIDAAPCCHVSNETSSARLPAAPTSHQLIAWETQILPLGVRQMPPLPSNTNYTLDWVMLQRGTPGALPDYWSGNDGYYQNDTVYWRPQTLERKYVNNQGGYMATRQQLVEWHLEACQGGFLPPFSDVTTYGTMDGLDLRDVEYWSGGIQLIGLGCKLQRIINLDPTAFSRHILYHTANNKQEQLQGVRERFTRLDELWGMLNAVRKNAQRAMPYFQQQQQDGNQYTLEHHKICQAQHYLNGTTRIQGALPSGAEGGPCLVATV
;
A
#
# COMPACT_ATOMS: atom_id res chain seq x y z
N MET A 1 5.47 41.51 -63.06
CA MET A 1 4.15 41.76 -63.66
C MET A 1 3.27 40.53 -63.44
N VAL A 2 2.13 40.72 -62.76
CA VAL A 2 0.84 39.99 -62.77
C VAL A 2 0.85 38.47 -63.05
N GLY A 3 0.30 37.57 -62.24
CA GLY A 3 -0.62 37.72 -61.12
C GLY A 3 -0.91 36.41 -60.36
N HIS A 4 -1.69 36.57 -59.29
CA HIS A 4 -2.36 35.56 -58.45
C HIS A 4 -3.75 35.20 -59.02
N PRO A 5 -4.57 34.28 -58.44
CA PRO A 5 -4.33 33.23 -57.43
C PRO A 5 -5.03 31.88 -57.75
N GLY A 6 -4.70 30.82 -56.98
CA GLY A 6 -5.46 29.56 -56.96
C GLY A 6 -5.80 29.10 -55.53
N LYS A 7 -7.02 29.42 -55.05
CA LYS A 7 -7.59 28.90 -53.80
C LYS A 7 -7.99 27.44 -53.96
N ARG A 8 -7.52 26.53 -53.10
CA ARG A 8 -8.07 25.17 -52.94
C ARG A 8 -8.80 25.05 -51.60
N GLY A 9 -10.12 24.88 -51.68
CA GLY A 9 -10.98 24.57 -50.54
C GLY A 9 -10.85 23.12 -50.10
N ARG A 10 -10.68 22.88 -48.79
CA ARG A 10 -10.80 21.57 -48.16
C ARG A 10 -12.24 21.38 -47.68
N LYS A 11 -12.93 20.38 -48.24
CA LYS A 11 -14.24 19.89 -47.79
C LYS A 11 -14.09 19.21 -46.42
N ARG A 12 -14.91 19.62 -45.46
CA ARG A 12 -15.10 18.95 -44.15
C ARG A 12 -16.16 17.86 -44.32
N ASN A 13 -15.80 16.61 -44.07
CA ASN A 13 -16.76 15.52 -43.89
C ASN A 13 -17.37 15.63 -42.48
N ARG A 14 -18.67 15.88 -42.40
CA ARG A 14 -19.48 15.69 -41.19
C ARG A 14 -19.90 14.22 -41.13
N TYR A 15 -19.51 13.52 -40.08
CA TYR A 15 -20.13 12.25 -39.70
C TYR A 15 -21.43 12.55 -38.95
N HIS A 16 -22.55 12.12 -39.51
CA HIS A 16 -23.85 12.09 -38.83
C HIS A 16 -23.92 10.81 -37.98
N HIS A 17 -24.10 10.97 -36.67
CA HIS A 17 -24.56 9.89 -35.79
C HIS A 17 -26.06 9.66 -36.02
N PRO A 18 -26.53 8.42 -36.23
CA PRO A 18 -27.95 8.12 -36.24
C PRO A 18 -28.48 8.00 -34.80
N ASN A 19 -29.58 8.72 -34.55
CA ASN A 19 -30.41 8.62 -33.36
C ASN A 19 -30.97 7.20 -33.22
N ARG A 20 -30.71 6.56 -32.07
CA ARG A 20 -31.33 5.28 -31.70
C ARG A 20 -32.59 5.58 -30.88
N ALA A 21 -33.74 5.56 -31.54
CA ALA A 21 -35.05 5.55 -30.90
C ALA A 21 -35.30 4.16 -30.29
N SER A 22 -35.53 4.10 -28.99
CA SER A 22 -35.98 2.90 -28.29
C SER A 22 -37.51 2.79 -28.41
N LEU A 23 -37.97 1.85 -29.23
CA LEU A 23 -39.35 1.38 -29.22
C LEU A 23 -39.49 0.38 -28.07
N ILE A 24 -40.38 0.69 -27.13
CA ILE A 24 -40.86 -0.21 -26.07
C ILE A 24 -42.08 -0.94 -26.64
N PRO A 25 -42.09 -2.28 -26.73
CA PRO A 25 -43.32 -3.03 -26.88
C PRO A 25 -43.83 -3.45 -25.50
N SER A 26 -44.98 -2.89 -25.12
CA SER A 26 -45.86 -3.45 -24.10
C SER A 26 -46.45 -4.76 -24.61
N ASN A 27 -46.29 -5.86 -23.87
CA ASN A 27 -47.13 -7.04 -24.04
C ASN A 27 -47.52 -7.62 -22.67
N ASN A 28 -48.82 -7.55 -22.42
CA ASN A 28 -49.56 -8.38 -21.48
C ASN A 28 -49.44 -9.85 -21.92
N SER A 29 -49.07 -10.74 -21.00
CA SER A 29 -49.35 -12.16 -21.15
C SER A 29 -49.69 -12.78 -19.81
N THR A 30 -50.90 -13.30 -19.81
CA THR A 30 -51.64 -14.13 -18.87
C THR A 30 -50.82 -15.22 -18.19
N THR A 31 -50.95 -15.25 -16.87
CA THR A 31 -50.59 -16.34 -15.95
C THR A 31 -51.20 -17.68 -16.37
N LYS A 32 -50.35 -18.70 -16.55
CA LYS A 32 -50.70 -20.11 -16.38
C LYS A 32 -49.75 -20.71 -15.37
N GLU A 33 -50.29 -21.10 -14.22
CA GLU A 33 -49.62 -21.88 -13.20
C GLU A 33 -49.27 -23.26 -13.77
N ILE A 34 -47.99 -23.61 -13.69
CA ILE A 34 -47.46 -24.95 -13.92
C ILE A 34 -46.87 -25.39 -12.57
N PRO A 35 -47.18 -26.60 -12.07
CA PRO A 35 -46.74 -27.02 -10.75
C PRO A 35 -45.23 -27.29 -10.72
N ASP A 36 -44.54 -26.58 -9.81
CA ASP A 36 -43.14 -26.76 -9.45
C ASP A 36 -42.93 -28.07 -8.68
N ALA A 37 -42.35 -29.07 -9.35
CA ALA A 37 -41.88 -30.29 -8.71
C ALA A 37 -40.67 -30.90 -9.46
N ALA A 38 -39.63 -30.10 -9.73
CA ALA A 38 -38.35 -30.60 -10.27
C ALA A 38 -37.15 -29.64 -10.10
N THR A 39 -37.12 -28.79 -9.06
CA THR A 39 -36.14 -27.68 -8.96
C THR A 39 -35.17 -27.78 -7.78
N HIS A 40 -35.05 -28.97 -7.17
CA HIS A 40 -34.15 -29.18 -6.02
C HIS A 40 -32.88 -29.99 -6.32
N THR A 41 -32.78 -30.71 -7.45
CA THR A 41 -31.61 -31.56 -7.74
C THR A 41 -30.48 -30.87 -8.49
N ALA A 42 -30.74 -29.79 -9.25
CA ALA A 42 -29.69 -29.10 -10.03
C ALA A 42 -28.79 -28.18 -9.18
N LYS A 43 -29.24 -27.73 -8.00
CA LYS A 43 -28.44 -26.87 -7.11
C LYS A 43 -27.47 -27.65 -6.23
N GLU A 44 -27.72 -28.94 -5.99
CA GLU A 44 -26.83 -29.80 -5.20
C GLU A 44 -25.68 -30.34 -6.09
N GLU A 45 -25.92 -30.64 -7.37
CA GLU A 45 -24.84 -31.05 -8.30
C GLU A 45 -23.88 -29.90 -8.67
N GLU A 46 -24.31 -28.63 -8.71
CA GLU A 46 -23.39 -27.49 -8.88
C GLU A 46 -22.53 -27.21 -7.64
N ALA A 47 -22.99 -27.60 -6.44
CA ALA A 47 -22.25 -27.39 -5.19
C ALA A 47 -21.17 -28.46 -4.95
N GLU A 48 -21.35 -29.67 -5.47
CA GLU A 48 -20.35 -30.75 -5.36
C GLU A 48 -19.24 -30.68 -6.43
N ALA A 49 -19.41 -29.86 -7.48
CA ALA A 49 -18.41 -29.63 -8.51
C ALA A 49 -17.56 -28.35 -8.31
N GLU A 50 -17.77 -27.59 -7.22
CA GLU A 50 -16.74 -26.65 -6.70
C GLU A 50 -15.60 -27.42 -6.02
N GLU A 51 -15.06 -28.40 -6.75
CA GLU A 51 -13.77 -29.02 -6.47
C GLU A 51 -12.74 -27.88 -6.36
N ASP A 52 -11.93 -27.94 -5.30
CA ASP A 52 -11.06 -26.91 -4.72
C ASP A 52 -10.18 -26.19 -5.77
N LYS A 53 -10.80 -25.30 -6.54
CA LYS A 53 -10.17 -24.69 -7.68
C LYS A 53 -9.12 -23.73 -7.17
N ALA A 54 -7.86 -24.08 -7.42
CA ALA A 54 -6.72 -23.23 -7.09
C ALA A 54 -6.96 -21.78 -7.52
N THR A 55 -6.76 -20.85 -6.59
CA THR A 55 -6.91 -19.41 -6.85
C THR A 55 -6.03 -19.01 -8.03
N ARG A 56 -6.62 -18.36 -9.03
CA ARG A 56 -5.90 -17.89 -10.22
C ARG A 56 -5.29 -16.53 -9.95
N VAL A 57 -3.96 -16.45 -10.02
CA VAL A 57 -3.17 -15.24 -9.80
C VAL A 57 -2.63 -14.73 -11.13
N LEU A 58 -2.86 -13.44 -11.41
CA LEU A 58 -2.12 -12.73 -12.45
C LEU A 58 -0.98 -11.93 -11.81
N TYR A 59 0.25 -12.33 -12.09
CA TYR A 59 1.45 -11.61 -11.67
C TYR A 59 1.95 -10.68 -12.78
N THR A 60 1.63 -9.40 -12.66
CA THR A 60 2.04 -8.36 -13.59
C THR A 60 3.33 -7.71 -13.09
N VAL A 61 4.35 -7.70 -13.95
CA VAL A 61 5.68 -7.15 -13.62
C VAL A 61 6.03 -6.05 -14.60
N THR A 62 6.61 -4.96 -14.12
CA THR A 62 7.17 -3.89 -14.98
C THR A 62 8.69 -3.88 -14.94
N THR A 63 9.31 -3.79 -16.11
CA THR A 63 10.76 -3.61 -16.26
C THR A 63 11.06 -2.45 -17.19
N LEU A 64 11.77 -1.43 -16.68
CA LEU A 64 11.99 -0.20 -17.44
C LEU A 64 13.11 -0.33 -18.47
N SER A 65 14.13 -1.15 -18.20
CA SER A 65 15.36 -1.18 -18.99
C SER A 65 16.00 -2.56 -18.99
N GLU A 66 16.43 -3.03 -20.15
CA GLU A 66 17.17 -4.29 -20.28
C GLU A 66 18.54 -4.24 -19.59
N TYR A 67 19.21 -3.09 -19.68
CA TYR A 67 20.54 -2.87 -19.11
C TYR A 67 20.52 -1.73 -18.09
N ASN A 68 21.32 -1.86 -17.05
CA ASN A 68 21.49 -0.81 -16.05
C ASN A 68 22.12 0.45 -16.67
N SER A 69 21.55 1.62 -16.38
CA SER A 69 22.01 2.90 -16.96
C SER A 69 23.28 3.46 -16.30
N GLY A 70 23.75 2.88 -15.19
CA GLY A 70 24.81 3.45 -14.36
C GLY A 70 24.32 4.48 -13.32
N LYS A 71 23.05 4.88 -13.39
CA LYS A 71 22.43 5.70 -12.34
C LYS A 71 22.29 4.87 -11.07
N ARG A 72 22.14 5.55 -9.92
CA ARG A 72 21.89 4.90 -8.62
C ARG A 72 22.99 3.90 -8.22
N HIS A 73 24.25 4.21 -8.55
CA HIS A 73 25.42 3.37 -8.26
C HIS A 73 25.41 1.98 -8.91
N THR A 74 24.50 1.72 -9.85
CA THR A 74 24.53 0.51 -10.67
C THR A 74 25.71 0.52 -11.65
N LYS A 75 26.16 -0.66 -12.10
CA LYS A 75 27.18 -0.76 -13.15
C LYS A 75 26.53 -0.49 -14.51
N ARG A 76 26.96 0.56 -15.21
CA ARG A 76 26.45 0.88 -16.54
C ARG A 76 26.66 -0.30 -17.50
N GLY A 77 25.62 -0.68 -18.20
CA GLY A 77 25.63 -1.78 -19.17
C GLY A 77 25.55 -3.17 -18.55
N SER A 78 25.40 -3.30 -17.22
CA SER A 78 25.15 -4.62 -16.62
C SER A 78 23.77 -5.14 -17.02
N ASP A 79 23.66 -6.46 -17.12
CA ASP A 79 22.50 -7.14 -17.69
C ASP A 79 21.39 -7.26 -16.65
N ARG A 80 20.60 -6.19 -16.47
CA ARG A 80 19.50 -6.16 -15.48
C ARG A 80 18.49 -7.28 -15.73
N PHE A 81 18.30 -7.66 -17.00
CA PHE A 81 17.38 -8.74 -17.35
C PHE A 81 17.78 -10.07 -16.69
N ASN A 82 19.05 -10.45 -16.80
CA ASN A 82 19.56 -11.69 -16.19
C ASN A 82 19.92 -11.53 -14.71
N GLU A 83 20.39 -10.36 -14.28
CA GLU A 83 20.84 -10.10 -12.91
C GLU A 83 19.70 -9.79 -11.94
N THR A 84 18.53 -9.37 -12.43
CA THR A 84 17.41 -8.91 -11.60
C THR A 84 16.08 -9.50 -12.06
N LEU A 85 15.63 -9.22 -13.29
CA LEU A 85 14.28 -9.60 -13.70
C LEU A 85 14.05 -11.13 -13.64
N ILE A 86 14.87 -11.92 -14.34
CA ILE A 86 14.67 -13.38 -14.39
C ILE A 86 14.71 -14.02 -13.00
N PRO A 87 15.76 -13.81 -12.17
CA PRO A 87 15.84 -14.46 -10.87
C PRO A 87 14.65 -14.12 -9.97
N ILE A 88 14.23 -12.85 -9.95
CA ILE A 88 13.13 -12.41 -9.07
C ILE A 88 11.77 -12.92 -9.53
N VAL A 89 11.50 -12.88 -10.84
CA VAL A 89 10.23 -13.40 -11.37
C VAL A 89 10.17 -14.92 -11.19
N SER A 90 11.25 -15.64 -11.48
CA SER A 90 11.29 -17.11 -11.33
C SER A 90 11.11 -17.54 -9.87
N GLU A 91 11.82 -16.90 -8.93
CA GLU A 91 11.69 -17.16 -7.49
C GLU A 91 10.26 -16.87 -6.99
N SER A 92 9.70 -15.73 -7.39
CA SER A 92 8.35 -15.30 -7.00
C SER A 92 7.30 -16.31 -7.48
N VAL A 93 7.33 -16.66 -8.78
CA VAL A 93 6.37 -17.60 -9.39
C VAL A 93 6.49 -19.00 -8.78
N SER A 94 7.71 -19.49 -8.59
CA SER A 94 7.95 -20.81 -7.99
C SER A 94 7.41 -20.87 -6.56
N SER A 95 7.62 -19.82 -5.76
CA SER A 95 7.07 -19.71 -4.41
C SER A 95 5.53 -19.68 -4.40
N MET A 96 4.91 -18.97 -5.34
CA MET A 96 3.45 -18.92 -5.47
C MET A 96 2.86 -20.29 -5.86
N ILE A 97 3.46 -20.99 -6.81
CA ILE A 97 3.02 -22.34 -7.21
C ILE A 97 3.17 -23.32 -6.05
N ALA A 98 4.29 -23.26 -5.32
CA ALA A 98 4.50 -24.08 -4.13
C ALA A 98 3.46 -23.84 -3.03
N ALA A 99 2.87 -22.63 -2.99
CA ALA A 99 1.76 -22.28 -2.09
C ALA A 99 0.37 -22.69 -2.65
N GLY A 100 0.31 -23.40 -3.78
CA GLY A 100 -0.94 -23.93 -4.35
C GLY A 100 -1.66 -22.99 -5.32
N TYR A 101 -1.03 -21.89 -5.76
CA TYR A 101 -1.65 -20.94 -6.69
C TYR A 101 -1.49 -21.37 -8.16
N HIS A 102 -2.50 -21.08 -8.98
CA HIS A 102 -2.37 -21.11 -10.44
C HIS A 102 -1.90 -19.73 -10.93
N VAL A 103 -0.65 -19.65 -11.40
CA VAL A 103 0.00 -18.35 -11.69
C VAL A 103 0.26 -18.17 -13.18
N ASP A 104 -0.17 -17.03 -13.71
CA ASP A 104 0.27 -16.53 -15.02
C ASP A 104 1.05 -15.22 -14.85
N VAL A 105 2.03 -15.00 -15.73
CA VAL A 105 2.87 -13.80 -15.73
C VAL A 105 2.51 -12.89 -16.89
N TYR A 106 2.35 -11.60 -16.60
CA TYR A 106 2.24 -10.55 -17.61
C TYR A 106 3.41 -9.58 -17.46
N LEU A 107 4.36 -9.63 -18.39
CA LEU A 107 5.51 -8.73 -18.36
C LEU A 107 5.27 -7.50 -19.22
N ILE A 108 5.38 -6.33 -18.61
CA ILE A 108 5.34 -5.04 -19.28
C ILE A 108 6.75 -4.47 -19.33
N SER A 109 7.29 -4.25 -20.52
CA SER A 109 8.66 -3.77 -20.71
C SER A 109 8.73 -2.44 -21.44
N GLY A 110 9.58 -1.54 -20.92
CA GLY A 110 9.84 -0.22 -21.51
C GLY A 110 10.79 -0.24 -22.72
N PHE A 111 11.16 -1.42 -23.20
CA PHE A 111 12.06 -1.68 -24.31
C PHE A 111 11.50 -2.82 -25.16
N ILE A 112 11.99 -2.99 -26.40
CA ILE A 112 11.60 -4.11 -27.27
C ILE A 112 12.36 -5.36 -26.85
N MET A 113 11.64 -6.45 -26.58
CA MET A 113 12.25 -7.68 -26.10
C MET A 113 12.67 -8.59 -27.25
N THR A 114 13.98 -8.88 -27.34
CA THR A 114 14.49 -9.77 -28.39
C THR A 114 13.97 -11.21 -28.22
N PRO A 115 13.87 -12.01 -29.30
CA PRO A 115 13.43 -13.40 -29.22
C PRO A 115 14.25 -14.23 -28.21
N GLN A 116 15.56 -13.99 -28.14
CA GLN A 116 16.45 -14.66 -27.18
C GLN A 116 16.07 -14.34 -25.73
N ARG A 117 15.79 -13.07 -25.41
CA ARG A 117 15.35 -12.66 -24.06
C ARG A 117 14.00 -13.27 -23.69
N ARG A 118 13.06 -13.31 -24.64
CA ARG A 118 11.76 -13.97 -24.46
C ARG A 118 11.93 -15.45 -24.15
N PHE A 119 12.83 -16.14 -24.86
CA PHE A 119 13.15 -17.54 -24.62
C PHE A 119 13.77 -17.75 -23.23
N GLN A 120 14.77 -16.95 -22.85
CA GLN A 120 15.41 -17.03 -21.53
C GLN A 120 14.40 -16.88 -20.39
N LEU A 121 13.49 -15.91 -20.48
CA LEU A 121 12.45 -15.73 -19.47
C LEU A 121 11.47 -16.91 -19.45
N LYS A 122 11.04 -17.40 -20.62
CA LYS A 122 10.11 -18.54 -20.68
C LYS A 122 10.73 -19.83 -20.15
N ASP A 123 12.00 -20.06 -20.41
CA ASP A 123 12.76 -21.22 -19.94
C ASP A 123 12.96 -21.21 -18.42
N ALA A 124 13.15 -20.01 -17.84
CA ALA A 124 13.28 -19.82 -16.40
C ALA A 124 11.96 -19.99 -15.61
N LEU A 125 10.82 -20.07 -16.30
CA LEU A 125 9.50 -20.24 -15.67
C LEU A 125 9.03 -21.70 -15.74
N PRO A 126 8.30 -22.20 -14.72
CA PRO A 126 7.65 -23.50 -14.80
C PRO A 126 6.76 -23.64 -16.04
N ARG A 127 6.74 -24.83 -16.66
CA ARG A 127 6.10 -25.05 -17.97
C ARG A 127 4.60 -24.72 -17.98
N GLN A 128 3.93 -24.92 -16.85
CA GLN A 128 2.50 -24.66 -16.67
C GLN A 128 2.14 -23.17 -16.61
N VAL A 129 3.12 -22.27 -16.45
CA VAL A 129 2.90 -20.83 -16.29
C VAL A 129 2.66 -20.19 -17.65
N GLY A 130 1.51 -19.53 -17.80
CA GLY A 130 1.26 -18.62 -18.93
C GLY A 130 2.20 -17.42 -18.87
N LEU A 131 2.70 -17.00 -20.04
CA LEU A 131 3.55 -15.81 -20.16
C LEU A 131 3.03 -14.95 -21.31
N GLU A 132 2.58 -13.73 -20.97
CA GLU A 132 2.27 -12.68 -21.94
C GLU A 132 3.26 -11.52 -21.79
N ILE A 133 3.65 -10.91 -22.90
CA ILE A 133 4.65 -9.84 -22.92
C ILE A 133 4.09 -8.66 -23.72
N TRP A 134 4.05 -7.50 -23.09
CA TRP A 134 3.86 -6.21 -23.73
C TRP A 134 5.18 -5.44 -23.71
N ASP A 135 5.85 -5.39 -24.85
CA ASP A 135 7.08 -4.62 -25.04
C ASP A 135 6.85 -3.28 -25.75
N ASP A 136 7.86 -2.40 -25.69
CA ASP A 136 7.73 -0.99 -26.08
C ASP A 136 6.54 -0.26 -25.41
N ALA A 137 6.28 -0.59 -24.15
CA ALA A 137 5.06 -0.21 -23.45
C ALA A 137 5.13 1.19 -22.80
N LEU A 138 6.15 1.99 -23.10
CA LEU A 138 6.28 3.33 -22.52
C LEU A 138 5.10 4.20 -22.96
N PRO A 139 4.29 4.73 -22.03
CA PRO A 139 3.23 5.65 -22.42
C PRO A 139 3.86 6.93 -22.97
N TYR A 140 3.21 7.53 -23.97
CA TYR A 140 3.60 8.86 -24.45
C TYR A 140 2.98 9.93 -23.57
N ASN A 141 3.74 10.97 -23.25
CA ASN A 141 3.26 12.18 -22.59
C ASN A 141 3.91 13.42 -23.20
N TYR A 142 3.26 14.57 -23.08
CA TYR A 142 3.90 15.84 -23.38
C TYR A 142 4.90 16.17 -22.27
N ASN A 143 6.07 16.69 -22.66
CA ASN A 143 6.96 17.28 -21.68
C ASN A 143 6.28 18.52 -21.08
N MET A 144 5.82 18.41 -19.84
CA MET A 144 5.08 19.48 -19.17
C MET A 144 5.78 20.85 -19.11
N LYS A 145 7.13 20.89 -19.16
CA LYS A 145 7.87 22.16 -19.26
C LYS A 145 7.67 22.85 -20.61
N ASP A 146 7.51 22.05 -21.66
CA ASP A 146 7.30 22.52 -23.02
C ASP A 146 5.81 22.73 -23.29
N PHE A 147 4.94 21.90 -22.71
CA PHE A 147 3.49 21.95 -22.84
C PHE A 147 2.88 23.17 -22.15
N LEU A 148 3.30 23.44 -20.90
CA LEU A 148 2.89 24.62 -20.17
C LEU A 148 3.86 25.76 -20.51
N ASN A 149 3.38 26.78 -21.21
CA ASN A 149 4.15 27.99 -21.47
C ASN A 149 4.35 28.75 -20.13
N ASN A 150 5.43 28.43 -19.41
CA ASN A 150 5.70 28.84 -18.03
C ASN A 150 5.89 30.35 -17.81
N ASN A 151 5.73 31.18 -18.85
CA ASN A 151 5.82 32.62 -18.74
C ASN A 151 4.63 33.26 -18.01
N ASN A 152 3.50 32.55 -17.87
CA ASN A 152 2.33 33.04 -17.14
C ASN A 152 2.12 32.25 -15.83
N LYS A 153 2.65 32.78 -14.72
CA LYS A 153 2.46 32.23 -13.35
C LYS A 153 1.01 32.25 -12.84
N LYS A 154 0.05 32.78 -13.60
CA LYS A 154 -1.37 32.80 -13.23
C LYS A 154 -2.05 31.52 -13.74
N ARG A 155 -2.41 30.63 -12.80
CA ARG A 155 -3.07 29.32 -13.05
C ARG A 155 -4.32 29.38 -13.95
N ASN A 156 -4.93 30.55 -14.12
CA ASN A 156 -6.21 30.68 -14.80
C ASN A 156 -6.09 30.78 -16.33
N ASN A 157 -4.90 30.99 -16.89
CA ASN A 157 -4.66 31.06 -18.34
C ASN A 157 -3.56 30.08 -18.76
N ILE A 158 -3.89 28.79 -18.75
CA ILE A 158 -3.00 27.75 -19.30
C ILE A 158 -2.92 27.97 -20.81
N VAL A 159 -1.83 28.59 -21.27
CA VAL A 159 -1.51 28.68 -22.69
C VAL A 159 -0.78 27.39 -23.08
N ILE A 160 -1.49 26.50 -23.76
CA ILE A 160 -0.93 25.27 -24.31
C ILE A 160 0.04 25.64 -25.43
N ASN A 161 1.28 25.16 -25.36
CA ASN A 161 2.23 25.29 -26.46
C ASN A 161 1.83 24.35 -27.60
N PRO A 162 1.40 24.85 -28.77
CA PRO A 162 1.01 24.00 -29.90
C PRO A 162 2.19 23.21 -30.49
N ASN A 163 3.43 23.57 -30.14
CA ASN A 163 4.65 22.90 -30.60
C ASN A 163 5.18 21.86 -29.59
N ALA A 164 4.48 21.62 -28.48
CA ALA A 164 4.87 20.58 -27.53
C ALA A 164 4.85 19.20 -28.20
N LYS A 165 5.91 18.41 -27.99
CA LYS A 165 6.03 17.07 -28.57
C LYS A 165 5.61 16.01 -27.57
N LEU A 166 4.98 14.95 -28.07
CA LEU A 166 4.77 13.72 -27.33
C LEU A 166 6.08 12.93 -27.28
N GLU A 167 6.45 12.49 -26.09
CA GLU A 167 7.68 11.73 -25.85
C GLU A 167 7.38 10.50 -24.97
N PRO A 168 8.13 9.40 -25.12
CA PRO A 168 8.02 8.26 -24.23
C PRO A 168 8.30 8.64 -22.77
N HIS A 169 7.44 8.20 -21.85
CA HIS A 169 7.49 8.58 -20.45
C HIS A 169 7.81 7.38 -19.54
N ALA A 170 9.10 7.16 -19.30
CA ALA A 170 9.64 6.10 -18.44
C ALA A 170 8.94 5.96 -17.08
N ARG A 171 8.68 7.07 -16.38
CA ARG A 171 8.09 7.04 -15.04
C ARG A 171 6.59 6.72 -15.05
N GLY A 172 5.97 6.72 -16.22
CA GLY A 172 4.57 6.31 -16.40
C GLY A 172 4.40 4.83 -16.70
N LEU A 173 5.47 4.03 -16.84
CA LEU A 173 5.38 2.63 -17.23
C LEU A 173 4.44 1.82 -16.32
N ALA A 174 4.50 2.04 -15.00
CA ALA A 174 3.63 1.37 -14.02
C ALA A 174 2.13 1.67 -14.20
N ARG A 175 1.75 2.72 -14.95
CA ARG A 175 0.35 2.98 -15.34
C ARG A 175 -0.21 1.83 -16.17
N GLN A 176 0.63 1.17 -16.96
CA GLN A 176 0.22 0.08 -17.84
C GLN A 176 -0.29 -1.14 -17.08
N HIS A 177 0.09 -1.33 -15.82
CA HIS A 177 -0.50 -2.34 -14.94
C HIS A 177 -2.04 -2.31 -15.04
N ARG A 178 -2.64 -1.12 -15.02
CA ARG A 178 -4.10 -0.96 -14.94
C ARG A 178 -4.83 -1.26 -16.24
N PHE A 179 -4.17 -1.11 -17.38
CA PHE A 179 -4.73 -1.55 -18.66
C PHE A 179 -4.77 -3.08 -18.72
N VAL A 180 -3.69 -3.74 -18.29
CA VAL A 180 -3.66 -5.19 -18.14
C VAL A 180 -4.73 -5.66 -17.15
N LEU A 181 -4.84 -5.02 -15.98
CA LEU A 181 -5.87 -5.38 -14.99
C LEU A 181 -7.28 -5.28 -15.57
N LYS A 182 -7.60 -4.19 -16.27
CA LYS A 182 -8.92 -4.01 -16.89
C LYS A 182 -9.23 -5.16 -17.85
N ASP A 183 -8.30 -5.49 -18.73
CA ASP A 183 -8.52 -6.48 -19.79
C ASP A 183 -8.53 -7.91 -19.23
N LYS A 184 -7.80 -8.14 -18.13
CA LYS A 184 -7.68 -9.46 -17.50
C LYS A 184 -8.62 -9.67 -16.30
N LEU A 185 -9.39 -8.66 -15.91
CA LEU A 185 -10.26 -8.69 -14.73
C LEU A 185 -11.16 -9.94 -14.64
N PRO A 186 -11.82 -10.40 -15.72
CA PRO A 186 -12.74 -11.55 -15.65
C PRO A 186 -12.07 -12.91 -15.46
N TYR A 187 -10.75 -13.02 -15.67
CA TYR A 187 -10.07 -14.31 -15.80
C TYR A 187 -9.32 -14.74 -14.53
N TYR A 188 -9.02 -13.82 -13.62
CA TYR A 188 -8.18 -14.05 -12.44
C TYR A 188 -8.86 -13.58 -11.15
N ASP A 189 -8.59 -14.26 -10.05
CA ASP A 189 -9.23 -14.00 -8.76
C ASP A 189 -8.40 -13.00 -7.94
N MET A 190 -7.09 -13.02 -8.16
CA MET A 190 -6.09 -12.23 -7.47
C MET A 190 -5.12 -11.58 -8.46
N PHE A 191 -4.77 -10.32 -8.18
CA PHE A 191 -3.86 -9.54 -9.01
C PHE A 191 -2.69 -9.06 -8.16
N VAL A 192 -1.48 -9.30 -8.67
CA VAL A 192 -0.21 -8.95 -8.03
C VAL A 192 0.55 -8.09 -9.03
N SER A 193 0.77 -6.80 -8.73
CA SER A 193 1.37 -5.85 -9.68
C SER A 193 2.52 -5.08 -9.05
N PHE A 194 3.76 -5.38 -9.45
CA PHE A 194 4.98 -4.83 -8.85
C PHE A 194 6.08 -4.54 -9.90
N GLU A 195 7.10 -3.80 -9.47
CA GLU A 195 8.34 -3.60 -10.24
C GLU A 195 9.22 -4.88 -10.24
N ASP A 196 10.14 -4.98 -11.20
CA ASP A 196 11.00 -6.17 -11.44
C ASP A 196 12.05 -6.45 -10.35
N ASP A 197 12.26 -5.52 -9.42
CA ASP A 197 13.15 -5.65 -8.27
C ASP A 197 12.42 -5.86 -6.93
N MET A 198 11.15 -6.27 -6.99
CA MET A 198 10.33 -6.60 -5.81
C MET A 198 10.07 -8.10 -5.72
N LEU A 199 10.61 -8.76 -4.70
CA LEU A 199 10.37 -10.20 -4.46
C LEU A 199 9.01 -10.44 -3.82
N ILE A 200 8.12 -11.15 -4.52
CA ILE A 200 6.78 -11.46 -4.04
C ILE A 200 6.60 -12.98 -3.91
N LYS A 201 6.36 -13.48 -2.70
CA LYS A 201 6.15 -14.89 -2.43
C LYS A 201 4.69 -15.28 -2.28
N GLY A 202 4.41 -16.59 -2.36
CA GLY A 202 3.08 -17.14 -2.08
C GLY A 202 2.59 -16.82 -0.67
N SER A 203 3.50 -16.72 0.31
CA SER A 203 3.20 -16.29 1.69
C SER A 203 2.60 -14.87 1.77
N HIS A 204 3.02 -13.96 0.89
CA HIS A 204 2.47 -12.60 0.82
C HIS A 204 1.03 -12.61 0.31
N ILE A 205 0.76 -13.41 -0.74
CA ILE A 205 -0.58 -13.56 -1.31
C ILE A 205 -1.52 -14.18 -0.28
N PHE A 206 -1.09 -15.25 0.38
CA PHE A 206 -1.85 -15.93 1.42
C PHE A 206 -2.22 -14.95 2.54
N ASN A 207 -1.23 -14.25 3.12
CA ASN A 207 -1.48 -13.28 4.18
C ASN A 207 -2.44 -12.16 3.72
N TYR A 208 -2.26 -11.65 2.50
CA TYR A 208 -3.13 -10.64 1.93
C TYR A 208 -4.58 -11.14 1.82
N GLN A 209 -4.80 -12.35 1.29
CA GLN A 209 -6.14 -12.95 1.19
C GLN A 209 -6.79 -13.14 2.56
N GLN A 210 -6.06 -13.69 3.54
CA GLN A 210 -6.56 -13.89 4.90
C GLN A 210 -7.02 -12.57 5.53
N MET A 211 -6.22 -11.50 5.36
CA MET A 211 -6.60 -10.17 5.86
C MET A 211 -7.80 -9.59 5.15
N VAL A 212 -7.89 -9.71 3.82
CA VAL A 212 -9.06 -9.21 3.08
C VAL A 212 -10.32 -9.93 3.54
N GLN A 213 -10.29 -11.26 3.68
CA GLN A 213 -11.42 -12.03 4.19
C GLN A 213 -11.81 -11.61 5.60
N HIS A 214 -10.84 -11.40 6.48
CA HIS A 214 -11.08 -10.93 7.85
C HIS A 214 -11.69 -9.52 7.87
N LEU A 215 -11.18 -8.59 7.04
CA LEU A 215 -11.73 -7.24 6.89
C LEU A 215 -13.16 -7.26 6.34
N GLU A 216 -13.47 -8.16 5.41
CA GLU A 216 -14.83 -8.36 4.89
C GLU A 216 -15.80 -8.87 5.97
N GLN A 217 -15.36 -9.79 6.81
CA GLN A 217 -16.17 -10.27 7.95
C GLN A 217 -16.42 -9.15 8.95
N LEU A 218 -15.39 -8.36 9.29
CA LEU A 218 -15.56 -7.17 10.12
C LEU A 218 -16.54 -6.19 9.48
N ARG A 219 -16.45 -5.99 8.16
CA ARG A 219 -17.33 -5.07 7.40
C ARG A 219 -18.78 -5.52 7.46
N LYS A 220 -19.06 -6.82 7.38
CA LYS A 220 -20.42 -7.36 7.49
C LYS A 220 -21.03 -7.16 8.88
N GLN A 221 -20.22 -7.21 9.94
CA GLN A 221 -20.68 -7.05 11.33
C GLN A 221 -20.69 -5.58 11.80
N ALA A 222 -20.01 -4.70 11.09
CA ALA A 222 -19.88 -3.30 11.43
C ALA A 222 -21.19 -2.50 11.23
N PRO A 223 -21.45 -1.49 12.08
CA PRO A 223 -22.56 -0.57 11.88
C PRO A 223 -22.32 0.32 10.64
N THR A 224 -23.41 0.73 9.98
CA THR A 224 -23.34 1.61 8.80
C THR A 224 -22.90 3.03 9.15
N LYS A 225 -23.32 3.53 10.32
CA LYS A 225 -22.95 4.82 10.88
C LYS A 225 -22.70 4.66 12.37
N HIS A 226 -21.82 5.49 12.92
CA HIS A 226 -21.75 5.66 14.37
C HIS A 226 -23.06 6.26 14.87
N ASN A 227 -23.50 5.87 16.06
CA ASN A 227 -24.55 6.62 16.74
C ASN A 227 -24.05 8.06 16.89
N ASN A 228 -24.84 9.04 16.43
CA ASN A 228 -24.47 10.45 16.24
C ASN A 228 -24.09 11.21 17.53
N ASN A 229 -23.68 10.53 18.60
CA ASN A 229 -23.17 11.20 19.78
C ASN A 229 -21.82 11.87 19.42
N PRO A 230 -21.77 13.20 19.28
CA PRO A 230 -20.55 13.91 18.88
C PRO A 230 -19.42 13.71 19.90
N ASP A 231 -19.75 13.44 21.18
CA ASP A 231 -18.75 13.12 22.21
C ASP A 231 -18.03 11.80 21.89
N MET A 232 -18.68 10.82 21.24
CA MET A 232 -18.00 9.56 20.86
C MET A 232 -16.94 9.73 19.77
N GLN A 233 -16.93 10.83 19.00
CA GLN A 233 -15.95 11.02 17.93
C GLN A 233 -14.53 11.27 18.45
N GLN A 234 -14.38 11.87 19.63
CA GLN A 234 -13.07 12.08 20.26
C GLN A 234 -12.50 10.81 20.90
N HIS A 235 -13.31 9.76 21.08
CA HIS A 235 -12.92 8.52 21.74
C HIS A 235 -12.65 7.34 20.78
N LEU A 236 -12.70 7.59 19.47
CA LEU A 236 -12.48 6.54 18.45
C LEU A 236 -11.04 6.00 18.41
N TYR A 237 -10.10 6.65 19.09
CA TYR A 237 -8.68 6.29 19.14
C TYR A 237 -8.40 4.95 19.85
N PHE A 238 -9.33 4.46 20.68
CA PHE A 238 -9.07 3.34 21.58
C PHE A 238 -10.19 2.30 21.59
N GLY A 239 -9.81 1.02 21.68
CA GLY A 239 -10.71 -0.06 22.08
C GLY A 239 -11.44 -0.84 20.98
N LYS A 240 -12.25 -1.81 21.43
CA LYS A 240 -13.20 -2.65 20.68
C LYS A 240 -14.32 -1.85 19.98
N ASN A 241 -14.24 -0.52 19.96
CA ASN A 241 -15.23 0.34 19.33
C ASN A 241 -15.38 -0.05 17.86
N SER A 242 -16.62 -0.32 17.47
CA SER A 242 -16.94 -0.85 16.16
C SER A 242 -16.57 0.15 15.08
N LEU A 243 -15.59 -0.18 14.24
CA LEU A 243 -15.35 0.54 13.00
C LEU A 243 -16.62 0.51 12.15
N THR A 244 -16.96 1.60 11.47
CA THR A 244 -18.09 1.58 10.53
C THR A 244 -17.75 0.78 9.27
N GLN A 245 -18.78 0.34 8.55
CA GLN A 245 -18.61 -0.29 7.23
C GLN A 245 -17.82 0.60 6.26
N ASN A 246 -18.06 1.92 6.30
CA ASN A 246 -17.37 2.88 5.44
C ASN A 246 -15.88 3.02 5.80
N GLN A 247 -15.54 2.98 7.09
CA GLN A 247 -14.14 2.98 7.53
C GLN A 247 -13.45 1.70 7.07
N LEU A 248 -14.05 0.53 7.32
CA LEU A 248 -13.49 -0.78 6.94
C LEU A 248 -13.30 -0.91 5.42
N ARG A 249 -14.22 -0.37 4.61
CA ARG A 249 -14.09 -0.33 3.14
C ARG A 249 -12.87 0.47 2.66
N ARG A 250 -12.36 1.39 3.47
CA ARG A 250 -11.16 2.18 3.17
C ARG A 250 -9.88 1.50 3.67
N ILE A 251 -9.95 0.32 4.29
CA ILE A 251 -8.78 -0.40 4.80
C ILE A 251 -8.30 -1.40 3.76
N ILE A 252 -6.99 -1.45 3.55
CA ILE A 252 -6.35 -2.49 2.75
C ILE A 252 -5.12 -3.03 3.50
N PRO A 253 -4.75 -4.31 3.29
CA PRO A 253 -3.45 -4.79 3.74
C PRO A 253 -2.32 -3.99 3.08
N GLY A 254 -1.36 -3.55 3.89
CA GLY A 254 -0.19 -2.77 3.47
C GLY A 254 1.07 -3.63 3.35
N PHE A 255 2.11 -3.02 2.79
CA PHE A 255 3.43 -3.62 2.68
C PHE A 255 4.51 -2.61 3.03
N MET A 256 5.65 -3.07 3.54
CA MET A 256 6.86 -2.27 3.77
C MET A 256 8.02 -2.85 2.97
N ARG A 257 8.74 -1.98 2.25
CA ARG A 257 9.96 -2.39 1.58
C ARG A 257 11.13 -2.47 2.55
N VAL A 258 11.94 -3.51 2.37
CA VAL A 258 13.22 -3.68 3.04
C VAL A 258 14.33 -4.03 2.05
N GLU A 259 15.55 -3.69 2.42
CA GLU A 259 16.78 -4.01 1.70
C GLU A 259 17.70 -4.77 2.65
N ALA A 260 18.50 -5.68 2.10
CA ALA A 260 19.55 -6.34 2.85
C ALA A 260 20.79 -5.46 2.89
N VAL A 261 21.37 -5.34 4.09
CA VAL A 261 22.63 -4.67 4.30
C VAL A 261 23.73 -5.60 3.80
N LEU A 262 24.32 -5.27 2.64
CA LEU A 262 25.33 -6.12 2.00
C LEU A 262 26.69 -6.00 2.70
N ASN A 263 26.97 -4.83 3.30
CA ASN A 263 28.19 -4.57 4.03
C ASN A 263 27.99 -3.49 5.10
N GLU A 264 27.85 -3.91 6.36
CA GLU A 264 27.65 -2.99 7.49
C GLU A 264 28.83 -2.03 7.71
N THR A 265 30.05 -2.42 7.31
CA THR A 265 31.24 -1.56 7.47
C THR A 265 31.19 -0.36 6.52
N LEU A 266 30.63 -0.54 5.32
CA LEU A 266 30.51 0.52 4.32
C LEU A 266 29.23 1.35 4.52
N THR A 267 28.18 0.72 5.02
CA THR A 267 26.89 1.37 5.27
C THR A 267 26.45 1.17 6.71
N PRO A 268 27.12 1.80 7.68
CA PRO A 268 26.71 1.72 9.07
C PRO A 268 25.34 2.39 9.22
N ILE A 269 24.42 1.67 9.87
CA ILE A 269 23.11 2.19 10.23
C ILE A 269 23.30 2.94 11.55
N PRO A 270 23.25 4.29 11.55
CA PRO A 270 23.35 5.00 12.81
C PRO A 270 22.11 4.71 13.65
N PRO A 271 22.23 4.76 14.99
CA PRO A 271 21.06 4.77 15.84
C PRO A 271 20.19 5.98 15.48
N LEU A 272 18.86 5.81 15.58
CA LEU A 272 17.93 6.92 15.42
C LEU A 272 18.22 7.99 16.49
N ALA A 273 18.32 9.26 16.07
CA ALA A 273 18.62 10.37 16.99
C ALA A 273 17.60 10.50 18.13
N VAL A 274 16.35 10.13 17.85
CA VAL A 274 15.24 10.04 18.79
C VAL A 274 14.47 8.77 18.45
N SER A 275 14.37 7.84 19.38
CA SER A 275 13.71 6.56 19.15
C SER A 275 12.75 6.20 20.28
N VAL A 276 11.66 5.56 19.89
CA VAL A 276 10.87 4.74 20.80
C VAL A 276 11.80 3.63 21.35
N PRO A 277 11.71 3.24 22.63
CA PRO A 277 12.42 2.07 23.15
C PRO A 277 12.08 0.82 22.34
N VAL A 278 13.08 -0.02 22.10
CA VAL A 278 12.89 -1.31 21.43
C VAL A 278 12.47 -2.34 22.48
N ASP A 279 11.27 -2.90 22.33
CA ASP A 279 10.74 -3.93 23.22
C ASP A 279 10.46 -5.22 22.41
N MET A 280 11.35 -6.21 22.56
CA MET A 280 11.23 -7.49 21.84
C MET A 280 10.40 -8.52 22.59
N GLU A 281 9.95 -8.22 23.81
CA GLU A 281 9.11 -9.11 24.60
C GLU A 281 7.66 -8.98 24.14
N TYR A 282 7.09 -10.07 23.63
CA TYR A 282 5.69 -10.09 23.23
C TYR A 282 4.87 -10.85 24.25
N ASP A 283 3.86 -10.18 24.78
CA ASP A 283 2.80 -10.80 25.55
C ASP A 283 1.70 -11.25 24.60
N ASP A 284 1.47 -12.56 24.55
CA ASP A 284 0.33 -13.14 23.85
C ASP A 284 -0.96 -12.99 24.69
N ASN A 285 -2.09 -13.37 24.12
CA ASN A 285 -3.38 -13.29 24.82
C ASN A 285 -3.46 -14.21 26.06
N ASN A 286 -2.49 -15.12 26.24
CA ASN A 286 -2.39 -16.02 27.40
C ASN A 286 -1.38 -15.53 28.44
N HIS A 287 -0.90 -14.29 28.31
CA HIS A 287 0.11 -13.69 29.18
C HIS A 287 1.46 -14.42 29.19
N THR A 288 1.78 -15.16 28.11
CA THR A 288 3.09 -15.76 27.94
C THR A 288 4.01 -14.78 27.24
N THR A 289 5.05 -14.36 27.96
CA THR A 289 6.06 -13.46 27.43
C THR A 289 7.12 -14.24 26.66
N THR A 290 7.28 -13.93 25.37
CA THR A 290 8.32 -14.54 24.52
C THR A 290 9.18 -13.46 23.89
N ASN A 291 10.49 -13.68 23.83
CA ASN A 291 11.38 -12.84 23.04
C ASN A 291 11.20 -13.17 21.57
N ILE A 292 10.78 -12.17 20.81
CA ILE A 292 10.42 -12.37 19.41
C ILE A 292 11.61 -12.12 18.50
N THR A 293 11.83 -13.07 17.61
CA THR A 293 12.70 -12.90 16.45
C THR A 293 11.82 -12.86 15.20
N ILE A 294 11.91 -11.77 14.44
CA ILE A 294 11.19 -11.67 13.16
C ILE A 294 11.81 -12.63 12.16
N ASP A 295 11.01 -13.60 11.72
CA ASP A 295 11.39 -14.54 10.68
C ASP A 295 11.43 -13.82 9.32
N ALA A 296 12.62 -13.71 8.73
CA ALA A 296 12.83 -13.09 7.42
C ALA A 296 12.57 -14.04 6.25
N ALA A 297 12.37 -15.34 6.49
CA ALA A 297 12.17 -16.32 5.43
C ALA A 297 10.96 -16.04 4.53
N PRO A 298 9.79 -15.63 5.07
CA PRO A 298 8.62 -15.33 4.25
C PRO A 298 8.83 -14.18 3.28
N CYS A 299 9.67 -13.19 3.62
CA CYS A 299 9.89 -12.02 2.77
C CYS A 299 11.12 -12.15 1.87
N CYS A 300 12.22 -12.62 2.43
CA CYS A 300 13.53 -12.14 1.98
C CYS A 300 14.55 -13.26 1.71
N HIS A 301 14.25 -14.49 2.09
CA HIS A 301 15.10 -15.62 1.67
C HIS A 301 14.86 -15.91 0.19
N VAL A 302 15.89 -16.36 -0.51
CA VAL A 302 15.80 -16.82 -1.89
C VAL A 302 16.50 -18.17 -2.02
N SER A 303 16.18 -18.91 -3.06
CA SER A 303 16.91 -20.14 -3.39
C SER A 303 18.40 -19.88 -3.62
N ASN A 304 19.22 -20.91 -3.46
CA ASN A 304 20.66 -20.80 -3.70
C ASN A 304 20.95 -20.44 -5.17
N GLU A 305 20.11 -20.93 -6.08
CA GLU A 305 20.16 -20.68 -7.52
C GLU A 305 19.89 -19.20 -7.86
N THR A 306 18.99 -18.55 -7.13
CA THR A 306 18.67 -17.12 -7.26
C THR A 306 19.71 -16.23 -6.55
N SER A 307 20.39 -16.76 -5.53
CA SER A 307 21.30 -15.98 -4.69
C SER A 307 22.53 -15.44 -5.47
N SER A 308 23.02 -14.28 -5.04
CA SER A 308 24.24 -13.69 -5.58
C SER A 308 24.94 -12.81 -4.54
N ALA A 309 26.12 -12.28 -4.87
CA ALA A 309 26.82 -11.32 -4.00
C ALA A 309 25.99 -10.05 -3.68
N ARG A 310 25.00 -9.71 -4.53
CA ARG A 310 24.08 -8.58 -4.33
C ARG A 310 22.72 -9.00 -3.78
N LEU A 311 22.44 -10.30 -3.73
CA LEU A 311 21.18 -10.88 -3.32
C LEU A 311 21.47 -12.05 -2.36
N PRO A 312 21.72 -11.78 -1.06
CA PRO A 312 21.99 -12.82 -0.08
C PRO A 312 20.86 -13.85 -0.03
N ALA A 313 21.21 -15.13 0.11
CA ALA A 313 20.26 -16.24 0.13
C ALA A 313 19.30 -16.18 1.33
N ALA A 314 19.79 -15.81 2.50
CA ALA A 314 19.01 -15.84 3.74
C ALA A 314 19.37 -14.69 4.69
N PRO A 315 19.07 -13.42 4.34
CA PRO A 315 19.29 -12.31 5.25
C PRO A 315 18.44 -12.50 6.52
N THR A 316 19.04 -12.22 7.68
CA THR A 316 18.33 -12.17 8.97
C THR A 316 17.57 -10.85 9.10
N SER A 317 16.58 -10.77 10.00
CA SER A 317 15.85 -9.52 10.26
C SER A 317 16.75 -8.37 10.71
N HIS A 318 17.83 -8.66 11.44
CA HIS A 318 18.84 -7.67 11.83
C HIS A 318 19.61 -7.08 10.63
N GLN A 319 19.76 -7.86 9.55
CA GLN A 319 20.42 -7.44 8.31
C GLN A 319 19.46 -6.76 7.33
N LEU A 320 18.19 -6.56 7.72
CA LEU A 320 17.20 -5.91 6.88
C LEU A 320 16.90 -4.51 7.39
N ILE A 321 16.86 -3.55 6.45
CA ILE A 321 16.55 -2.14 6.75
C ILE A 321 15.33 -1.66 6.00
N ALA A 322 14.45 -0.95 6.70
CA ALA A 322 13.42 -0.13 6.09
C ALA A 322 13.94 1.31 5.95
N TRP A 323 13.79 1.93 4.77
CA TRP A 323 14.23 3.32 4.51
C TRP A 323 13.08 4.31 4.29
N GLU A 324 11.87 3.77 4.24
CA GLU A 324 10.65 4.44 3.83
C GLU A 324 9.76 4.82 5.01
N THR A 325 10.08 4.34 6.20
CA THR A 325 9.33 4.71 7.38
C THR A 325 10.19 4.58 8.62
N GLN A 326 10.31 5.69 9.35
CA GLN A 326 10.59 5.63 10.78
C GLN A 326 9.29 5.26 11.51
N ILE A 327 9.35 5.04 12.82
CA ILE A 327 8.13 4.88 13.62
C ILE A 327 7.37 6.21 13.82
N LEU A 328 8.03 7.35 13.61
CA LEU A 328 7.43 8.70 13.72
C LEU A 328 6.10 8.89 12.96
N PRO A 329 5.91 8.48 11.70
CA PRO A 329 4.62 8.55 11.01
C PRO A 329 3.59 7.47 11.40
N LEU A 330 4.03 6.36 12.01
CA LEU A 330 3.25 5.14 12.19
C LEU A 330 2.40 5.23 13.47
N GLY A 331 1.18 4.70 13.42
CA GLY A 331 0.38 4.49 14.62
C GLY A 331 -0.08 3.04 14.70
N VAL A 332 -0.58 2.64 15.85
CA VAL A 332 -1.08 1.29 16.12
C VAL A 332 -2.55 1.36 16.53
N ARG A 333 -3.30 0.31 16.19
CA ARG A 333 -4.72 0.19 16.52
C ARG A 333 -5.04 -1.25 16.86
N GLN A 334 -5.86 -1.45 17.89
CA GLN A 334 -6.54 -2.72 18.10
C GLN A 334 -7.77 -2.79 17.19
N MET A 335 -7.86 -3.84 16.40
CA MET A 335 -9.01 -4.13 15.56
C MET A 335 -10.10 -4.83 16.38
N PRO A 336 -11.39 -4.67 16.02
CA PRO A 336 -12.46 -5.37 16.70
C PRO A 336 -12.25 -6.89 16.60
N PRO A 337 -12.47 -7.66 17.67
CA PRO A 337 -12.37 -9.10 17.60
C PRO A 337 -13.51 -9.66 16.75
N LEU A 338 -13.21 -10.63 15.88
CA LEU A 338 -14.25 -11.46 15.28
C LEU A 338 -14.53 -12.67 16.19
N PRO A 339 -15.81 -13.05 16.38
CA PRO A 339 -16.13 -14.35 16.94
C PRO A 339 -15.76 -15.39 15.87
N SER A 340 -14.53 -15.92 15.88
CA SER A 340 -14.11 -16.84 14.83
C SER A 340 -13.52 -18.16 15.35
N ASN A 341 -13.86 -19.22 14.61
CA ASN A 341 -13.21 -20.53 14.60
C ASN A 341 -12.02 -20.54 13.61
N THR A 342 -11.44 -19.39 13.25
CA THR A 342 -10.37 -19.30 12.26
C THR A 342 -9.02 -19.15 12.94
N ASN A 343 -8.00 -19.85 12.45
CA ASN A 343 -6.63 -19.74 12.97
C ASN A 343 -5.94 -18.39 12.66
N TYR A 344 -6.62 -17.48 11.95
CA TYR A 344 -6.09 -16.16 11.60
C TYR A 344 -6.77 -15.07 12.42
N THR A 345 -5.98 -14.29 13.16
CA THR A 345 -6.43 -13.16 13.95
C THR A 345 -5.84 -11.85 13.42
N LEU A 346 -6.68 -10.83 13.35
CA LEU A 346 -6.26 -9.46 13.09
C LEU A 346 -6.54 -8.67 14.36
N ASP A 347 -5.63 -8.75 15.35
CA ASP A 347 -5.79 -8.10 16.65
C ASP A 347 -5.16 -6.70 16.63
N TRP A 348 -3.84 -6.60 16.74
CA TRP A 348 -3.14 -5.33 16.64
C TRP A 348 -2.62 -5.09 15.23
N VAL A 349 -2.86 -3.90 14.72
CA VAL A 349 -2.37 -3.48 13.41
C VAL A 349 -1.62 -2.17 13.52
N MET A 350 -0.57 -2.04 12.72
CA MET A 350 0.06 -0.76 12.44
C MET A 350 -0.64 -0.09 11.26
N LEU A 351 -0.88 1.22 11.36
CA LEU A 351 -1.36 2.06 10.28
C LEU A 351 -0.17 2.73 9.60
N GLN A 352 0.09 2.35 8.35
CA GLN A 352 1.03 3.08 7.52
C GLN A 352 0.36 4.37 7.05
N ARG A 353 0.95 5.52 7.35
CA ARG A 353 0.31 6.79 7.08
C ARG A 353 0.04 6.99 5.59
N GLY A 354 -1.21 7.29 5.26
CA GLY A 354 -1.67 7.57 3.90
C GLY A 354 -2.53 8.82 3.89
N THR A 355 -3.84 8.62 4.08
CA THR A 355 -4.84 9.69 4.02
C THR A 355 -5.22 10.23 5.39
N PRO A 356 -5.44 11.55 5.55
CA PRO A 356 -5.93 12.11 6.81
C PRO A 356 -7.36 11.64 7.10
N GLY A 357 -7.58 11.17 8.33
CA GLY A 357 -8.91 10.91 8.88
C GLY A 357 -9.55 9.57 8.53
N ALA A 358 -8.84 8.62 7.92
CA ALA A 358 -9.43 7.32 7.56
C ALA A 358 -9.67 6.42 8.78
N LEU A 359 -8.67 6.32 9.67
CA LEU A 359 -8.77 5.55 10.89
C LEU A 359 -8.06 6.25 12.05
N PRO A 360 -8.67 6.28 13.24
CA PRO A 360 -8.01 6.72 14.45
C PRO A 360 -7.12 5.62 15.02
N ASP A 361 -5.98 6.01 15.55
CA ASP A 361 -4.91 5.15 16.06
C ASP A 361 -4.17 5.79 17.23
N TYR A 362 -3.38 4.98 17.91
CA TYR A 362 -2.43 5.43 18.92
C TYR A 362 -1.06 5.69 18.29
N TRP A 363 -0.48 6.85 18.56
CA TRP A 363 0.79 7.27 17.99
C TRP A 363 1.85 7.44 19.08
N SER A 364 3.08 7.01 18.79
CA SER A 364 4.25 7.14 19.69
C SER A 364 4.52 8.56 20.20
N GLY A 365 4.08 9.61 19.49
CA GLY A 365 4.21 10.97 20.00
C GLY A 365 3.36 11.27 21.23
N ASN A 366 2.31 10.48 21.47
CA ASN A 366 1.51 10.55 22.70
C ASN A 366 2.28 10.06 23.93
N ASP A 367 3.43 9.40 23.75
CA ASP A 367 4.27 8.93 24.85
C ASP A 367 5.39 9.92 25.22
N GLY A 368 5.47 11.06 24.52
CA GLY A 368 6.53 12.05 24.73
C GLY A 368 7.89 11.63 24.17
N TYR A 369 7.96 10.58 23.35
CA TYR A 369 9.23 10.11 22.78
C TYR A 369 9.91 11.14 21.87
N TYR A 370 9.16 12.09 21.28
CA TYR A 370 9.71 13.13 20.42
C TYR A 370 9.69 14.50 21.14
N GLN A 371 10.73 14.78 21.94
CA GLN A 371 10.86 16.02 22.73
C GLN A 371 11.24 17.24 21.84
N ASN A 372 10.92 18.46 22.31
CA ASN A 372 11.08 19.81 21.69
C ASN A 372 10.12 20.15 20.55
N ASP A 373 9.18 21.09 20.76
CA ASP A 373 8.28 21.83 19.82
C ASP A 373 7.63 21.07 18.63
N THR A 374 7.86 19.77 18.53
CA THR A 374 7.47 18.85 17.47
C THR A 374 6.46 17.81 17.97
N VAL A 375 6.19 17.79 19.29
CA VAL A 375 5.08 17.07 19.93
C VAL A 375 3.75 17.39 19.23
N TYR A 376 3.61 18.58 18.66
CA TYR A 376 2.39 19.03 17.99
C TYR A 376 2.21 18.54 16.55
N TRP A 377 3.21 17.92 15.93
CA TRP A 377 3.14 17.62 14.49
C TRP A 377 3.50 16.17 14.20
N ARG A 378 2.53 15.26 14.46
CA ARG A 378 2.52 13.96 13.77
C ARG A 378 2.70 14.24 12.27
N PRO A 379 3.75 13.73 11.59
CA PRO A 379 4.17 14.23 10.27
C PRO A 379 3.02 14.27 9.27
N GLN A 380 2.90 15.26 8.40
CA GLN A 380 1.71 15.42 7.58
C GLN A 380 1.36 14.14 6.78
N THR A 381 0.07 13.85 6.69
CA THR A 381 -0.40 12.83 5.74
C THR A 381 0.00 13.24 4.34
N LEU A 382 0.42 12.28 3.51
CA LEU A 382 0.92 12.49 2.15
C LEU A 382 2.34 13.04 2.03
N GLU A 383 3.10 13.17 3.12
CA GLU A 383 4.54 13.36 2.99
C GLU A 383 5.14 12.21 2.17
N ARG A 384 5.72 12.56 1.01
CA ARG A 384 6.18 11.59 0.00
C ARG A 384 7.04 10.46 0.57
N LYS A 385 7.86 10.78 1.58
CA LYS A 385 8.72 9.81 2.24
C LYS A 385 7.98 8.69 2.96
N TYR A 386 6.68 8.84 3.29
CA TYR A 386 5.89 7.83 4.02
C TYR A 386 4.78 7.19 3.18
N VAL A 387 4.40 7.82 2.07
CA VAL A 387 3.39 7.26 1.17
C VAL A 387 4.00 6.31 0.14
N ASN A 388 5.24 6.54 -0.29
CA ASN A 388 5.91 5.79 -1.36
C ASN A 388 6.51 4.46 -0.88
N ASN A 389 5.74 3.64 -0.15
CA ASN A 389 6.34 2.59 0.70
C ASN A 389 6.17 1.14 0.20
N GLN A 390 5.51 0.92 -0.93
CA GLN A 390 5.12 -0.44 -1.36
C GLN A 390 5.65 -0.88 -2.73
N GLY A 391 5.99 0.03 -3.65
CA GLY A 391 6.52 -0.32 -4.98
C GLY A 391 5.58 -1.17 -5.88
N GLY A 392 4.32 -1.29 -5.52
CA GLY A 392 3.31 -2.08 -6.22
C GLY A 392 2.08 -2.31 -5.35
N TYR A 393 1.15 -3.17 -5.77
CA TYR A 393 -0.03 -3.51 -4.99
C TYR A 393 -0.53 -4.92 -5.29
N MET A 394 -1.32 -5.42 -4.35
CA MET A 394 -2.11 -6.63 -4.51
C MET A 394 -3.58 -6.27 -4.37
N ALA A 395 -4.46 -6.99 -5.06
CA ALA A 395 -5.90 -6.81 -4.92
C ALA A 395 -6.65 -8.05 -5.38
N THR A 396 -7.73 -8.38 -4.70
CA THR A 396 -8.71 -9.34 -5.25
C THR A 396 -9.49 -8.68 -6.39
N ARG A 397 -10.10 -9.50 -7.25
CA ARG A 397 -11.02 -9.01 -8.29
C ARG A 397 -12.10 -8.09 -7.71
N GLN A 398 -12.70 -8.49 -6.59
CA GLN A 398 -13.74 -7.71 -5.91
C GLN A 398 -13.19 -6.35 -5.43
N GLN A 399 -12.02 -6.33 -4.79
CA GLN A 399 -11.40 -5.08 -4.36
C GLN A 399 -11.13 -4.13 -5.53
N LEU A 400 -10.66 -4.63 -6.68
CA LEU A 400 -10.44 -3.77 -7.85
C LEU A 400 -11.74 -3.13 -8.36
N VAL A 401 -12.84 -3.88 -8.35
CA VAL A 401 -14.17 -3.37 -8.72
C VAL A 401 -14.63 -2.32 -7.72
N GLU A 402 -14.54 -2.59 -6.42
CA GLU A 402 -14.89 -1.64 -5.37
C GLU A 402 -14.03 -0.38 -5.41
N TRP A 403 -12.72 -0.52 -5.65
CA TRP A 403 -11.82 0.62 -5.82
C TRP A 403 -12.21 1.46 -7.02
N HIS A 404 -12.57 0.82 -8.13
CA HIS A 404 -12.95 1.54 -9.34
C HIS A 404 -14.30 2.23 -9.24
N LEU A 405 -15.29 1.62 -8.60
CA LEU A 405 -16.64 2.16 -8.55
C LEU A 405 -16.87 3.10 -7.35
N GLU A 406 -16.19 2.87 -6.23
CA GLU A 406 -16.56 3.49 -4.95
C GLU A 406 -15.41 4.19 -4.23
N ALA A 407 -14.20 3.61 -4.26
CA ALA A 407 -13.11 4.16 -3.47
C ALA A 407 -12.38 5.31 -4.19
N CYS A 408 -11.99 5.10 -5.44
CA CYS A 408 -11.16 6.02 -6.21
C CYS A 408 -11.99 7.08 -6.93
N GLN A 409 -11.70 8.35 -6.67
CA GLN A 409 -12.24 9.44 -7.46
C GLN A 409 -11.80 9.31 -8.93
N GLY A 410 -12.76 9.25 -9.85
CA GLY A 410 -12.54 9.01 -11.29
C GLY A 410 -12.40 7.54 -11.68
N GLY A 411 -12.29 6.66 -10.69
CA GLY A 411 -12.05 5.23 -10.87
C GLY A 411 -10.59 4.82 -10.77
N PHE A 412 -10.38 3.52 -10.59
CA PHE A 412 -9.05 2.91 -10.49
C PHE A 412 -8.54 2.42 -11.84
N LEU A 413 -9.41 1.76 -12.60
CA LEU A 413 -9.14 1.22 -13.94
C LEU A 413 -9.39 2.25 -15.06
N PRO A 414 -8.71 2.12 -16.22
CA PRO A 414 -8.90 3.00 -17.37
C PRO A 414 -10.30 2.87 -18.01
N PRO A 415 -10.75 3.84 -18.83
CA PRO A 415 -9.99 4.98 -19.36
C PRO A 415 -9.85 6.14 -18.38
N PHE A 416 -8.65 6.74 -18.33
CA PHE A 416 -8.34 7.95 -17.56
C PHE A 416 -8.66 9.22 -18.39
N SER A 417 -9.80 9.22 -19.08
CA SER A 417 -10.12 10.21 -20.13
C SER A 417 -10.70 11.52 -19.60
N ASP A 418 -11.18 11.54 -18.36
CA ASP A 418 -11.79 12.73 -17.78
C ASP A 418 -10.73 13.69 -17.25
N VAL A 419 -10.43 14.73 -18.02
CA VAL A 419 -9.48 15.80 -17.65
C VAL A 419 -9.96 16.59 -16.43
N THR A 420 -11.26 16.62 -16.11
CA THR A 420 -11.77 17.32 -14.91
C THR A 420 -11.52 16.52 -13.64
N THR A 421 -11.58 15.19 -13.73
CA THR A 421 -11.38 14.30 -12.59
C THR A 421 -9.91 13.90 -12.43
N TYR A 422 -9.23 13.59 -13.53
CA TYR A 422 -7.83 13.19 -13.53
C TYR A 422 -6.89 14.37 -13.71
N GLY A 423 -7.20 15.38 -14.55
CA GLY A 423 -6.47 16.66 -14.67
C GLY A 423 -4.95 16.57 -14.52
N THR A 424 -4.36 17.45 -13.71
CA THR A 424 -2.94 17.40 -13.29
C THR A 424 -2.64 16.28 -12.28
N MET A 425 -3.66 15.53 -11.85
CA MET A 425 -3.57 14.42 -10.92
C MET A 425 -3.55 13.05 -11.60
N ASP A 426 -3.53 12.91 -12.94
CA ASP A 426 -3.40 11.60 -13.62
C ASP A 426 -2.01 10.97 -13.42
N GLY A 427 -1.19 11.42 -12.46
CA GLY A 427 0.14 10.86 -12.18
C GLY A 427 1.21 11.04 -13.27
N LEU A 428 0.81 11.19 -14.54
CA LEU A 428 1.68 11.42 -15.69
C LEU A 428 2.35 12.79 -15.62
N ASP A 429 1.69 13.78 -15.04
CA ASP A 429 2.27 15.11 -14.76
C ASP A 429 3.24 15.07 -13.57
N LEU A 430 2.92 14.30 -12.52
CA LEU A 430 3.74 14.19 -11.32
C LEU A 430 5.13 13.59 -11.60
N ARG A 431 5.29 12.90 -12.74
CA ARG A 431 6.51 12.19 -13.13
C ARG A 431 7.03 11.36 -11.96
N ASP A 432 6.12 10.68 -11.27
CA ASP A 432 6.44 9.90 -10.09
C ASP A 432 5.99 8.47 -10.34
N VAL A 433 6.95 7.56 -10.40
CA VAL A 433 6.68 6.12 -10.59
C VAL A 433 5.77 5.62 -9.47
N GLU A 434 5.96 6.17 -8.26
CA GLU A 434 5.26 5.81 -7.04
C GLU A 434 3.77 6.21 -7.09
N TYR A 435 3.38 7.11 -8.01
CA TYR A 435 1.96 7.40 -8.20
C TYR A 435 1.18 6.18 -8.69
N TRP A 436 1.76 5.48 -9.67
CA TRP A 436 1.12 4.35 -10.32
C TRP A 436 1.52 3.00 -9.70
N SER A 437 2.80 2.79 -9.38
CA SER A 437 3.29 1.57 -8.70
C SER A 437 3.18 1.70 -7.18
N GLY A 438 3.76 2.75 -6.61
CA GLY A 438 3.91 2.98 -5.17
C GLY A 438 2.65 3.27 -4.37
N GLY A 439 1.50 3.32 -5.03
CA GLY A 439 0.21 3.47 -4.36
C GLY A 439 -0.11 4.89 -3.90
N ILE A 440 0.60 5.95 -4.30
CA ILE A 440 0.20 7.33 -3.92
C ILE A 440 -1.24 7.60 -4.35
N GLN A 441 -1.70 7.11 -5.50
CA GLN A 441 -3.11 7.27 -5.86
C GLN A 441 -4.04 6.52 -4.90
N LEU A 442 -3.67 5.30 -4.51
CA LEU A 442 -4.46 4.45 -3.61
C LEU A 442 -4.60 5.10 -2.23
N ILE A 443 -3.48 5.54 -1.64
CA ILE A 443 -3.45 6.06 -0.27
C ILE A 443 -3.50 7.58 -0.17
N GLY A 444 -3.51 8.26 -1.30
CA GLY A 444 -3.54 9.71 -1.41
C GLY A 444 -4.91 10.26 -1.73
N LEU A 445 -4.93 11.44 -2.34
CA LEU A 445 -6.18 12.18 -2.62
C LEU A 445 -7.13 11.43 -3.57
N GLY A 446 -6.64 10.48 -4.36
CA GLY A 446 -7.43 9.71 -5.32
C GLY A 446 -8.38 8.72 -4.65
N CYS A 447 -7.86 7.69 -3.99
CA CYS A 447 -8.67 6.61 -3.42
C CYS A 447 -8.80 6.62 -1.90
N LYS A 448 -7.97 7.42 -1.22
CA LYS A 448 -8.07 7.63 0.22
C LYS A 448 -8.04 6.35 1.07
N LEU A 449 -7.31 5.34 0.61
CA LEU A 449 -7.20 4.05 1.30
C LEU A 449 -6.17 4.13 2.44
N GLN A 450 -6.44 3.40 3.51
CA GLN A 450 -5.59 3.26 4.69
C GLN A 450 -4.97 1.87 4.71
N ARG A 451 -3.65 1.84 4.66
CA ARG A 451 -2.88 0.58 4.74
C ARG A 451 -2.73 0.16 6.19
N ILE A 452 -2.94 -1.13 6.45
CA ILE A 452 -2.68 -1.74 7.76
C ILE A 452 -1.72 -2.91 7.64
N ILE A 453 -0.91 -3.11 8.67
CA ILE A 453 0.05 -4.21 8.78
C ILE A 453 -0.24 -4.96 10.08
N ASN A 454 -0.46 -6.28 10.00
CA ASN A 454 -0.69 -7.10 11.18
C ASN A 454 0.58 -7.14 12.03
N LEU A 455 0.45 -6.80 13.32
CA LEU A 455 1.55 -6.83 14.28
C LEU A 455 1.72 -8.20 14.97
N ASP A 456 0.87 -9.17 14.64
CA ASP A 456 1.14 -10.57 14.99
C ASP A 456 2.52 -10.96 14.42
N PRO A 457 3.43 -11.51 15.25
CA PRO A 457 4.80 -11.82 14.84
C PRO A 457 4.89 -12.78 13.66
N THR A 458 3.96 -13.73 13.57
CA THR A 458 3.93 -14.70 12.49
C THR A 458 3.43 -14.04 11.20
N ALA A 459 2.50 -13.07 11.29
CA ALA A 459 1.95 -12.36 10.14
C ALA A 459 2.82 -11.18 9.67
N PHE A 460 3.52 -10.50 10.58
CA PHE A 460 4.25 -9.26 10.32
C PHE A 460 5.28 -9.43 9.20
N SER A 461 6.06 -10.52 9.20
CA SER A 461 7.06 -10.78 8.16
C SER A 461 6.45 -10.94 6.77
N ARG A 462 5.17 -11.33 6.67
CA ARG A 462 4.44 -11.48 5.41
C ARG A 462 3.93 -10.14 4.84
N HIS A 463 4.13 -9.04 5.58
CA HIS A 463 3.94 -7.66 5.11
C HIS A 463 5.23 -7.02 4.61
N ILE A 464 6.36 -7.70 4.73
CA ILE A 464 7.66 -7.18 4.35
C ILE A 464 7.96 -7.61 2.93
N LEU A 465 8.37 -6.67 2.07
CA LEU A 465 8.74 -6.94 0.69
C LEU A 465 10.22 -6.66 0.49
N TYR A 466 10.94 -7.65 -0.01
CA TYR A 466 12.36 -7.50 -0.29
C TYR A 466 12.56 -6.78 -1.62
N HIS A 467 13.11 -5.57 -1.55
CA HIS A 467 13.59 -4.82 -2.71
C HIS A 467 15.01 -5.26 -3.05
N THR A 468 15.12 -6.17 -4.01
CA THR A 468 16.33 -6.97 -4.23
C THR A 468 17.46 -6.23 -4.92
N ALA A 469 17.19 -5.01 -5.42
CA ALA A 469 18.21 -4.16 -6.00
C ALA A 469 19.25 -3.69 -4.96
N ASN A 470 18.91 -3.66 -3.67
CA ASN A 470 19.83 -3.32 -2.55
C ASN A 470 20.64 -2.03 -2.77
N ASN A 471 20.08 -1.06 -3.50
CA ASN A 471 20.80 0.12 -3.97
C ASN A 471 20.41 1.41 -3.25
N LYS A 472 19.34 1.40 -2.44
CA LYS A 472 18.91 2.60 -1.69
C LYS A 472 19.88 2.90 -0.56
N GLN A 473 20.42 1.86 0.06
CA GLN A 473 21.47 1.99 1.07
C GLN A 473 22.69 2.78 0.56
N GLU A 474 23.08 2.59 -0.71
CA GLU A 474 24.19 3.32 -1.34
C GLU A 474 23.79 4.77 -1.71
N GLN A 475 22.57 4.96 -2.24
CA GLN A 475 22.08 6.28 -2.65
C GLN A 475 21.89 7.25 -1.48
N LEU A 476 21.58 6.74 -0.30
CA LEU A 476 21.20 7.54 0.87
C LEU A 476 22.28 7.54 1.96
N GLN A 477 23.54 7.26 1.61
CA GLN A 477 24.67 7.31 2.55
C GLN A 477 24.80 8.64 3.32
N GLY A 478 24.26 9.74 2.77
CA GLY A 478 24.22 11.06 3.42
C GLY A 478 22.92 11.39 4.17
N VAL A 479 21.93 10.49 4.16
CA VAL A 479 20.61 10.69 4.79
C VAL A 479 20.31 9.55 5.76
N ARG A 480 21.33 9.23 6.57
CA ARG A 480 21.38 7.99 7.36
C ARG A 480 20.33 7.90 8.46
N GLU A 481 19.82 9.03 8.93
CA GLU A 481 18.75 9.10 9.93
C GLU A 481 17.45 8.41 9.49
N ARG A 482 17.32 8.01 8.21
CA ARG A 482 16.08 7.42 7.65
C ARG A 482 16.00 5.90 7.71
N PHE A 483 17.09 5.21 8.00
CA PHE A 483 17.08 3.76 8.05
C PHE A 483 16.72 3.25 9.44
N THR A 484 15.98 2.17 9.50
CA THR A 484 15.66 1.46 10.74
C THR A 484 15.77 -0.03 10.46
N ARG A 485 16.49 -0.76 11.33
CA ARG A 485 16.55 -2.22 11.21
C ARG A 485 15.16 -2.80 11.41
N LEU A 486 14.85 -3.90 10.73
CA LEU A 486 13.50 -4.45 10.74
C LEU A 486 13.06 -4.96 12.13
N ASP A 487 13.98 -5.59 12.85
CA ASP A 487 13.80 -6.04 14.24
C ASP A 487 13.58 -4.85 15.19
N GLU A 488 14.42 -3.82 15.10
CA GLU A 488 14.25 -2.57 15.86
C GLU A 488 12.91 -1.90 15.55
N LEU A 489 12.52 -1.81 14.28
CA LEU A 489 11.23 -1.25 13.87
C LEU A 489 10.07 -2.01 14.51
N TRP A 490 10.11 -3.34 14.47
CA TRP A 490 9.08 -4.16 15.10
C TRP A 490 9.06 -3.99 16.62
N GLY A 491 10.22 -4.02 17.29
CA GLY A 491 10.29 -3.84 18.74
C GLY A 491 9.83 -2.45 19.19
N MET A 492 10.13 -1.41 18.41
CA MET A 492 9.56 -0.08 18.62
C MET A 492 8.03 -0.07 18.46
N LEU A 493 7.48 -0.74 17.43
CA LEU A 493 6.03 -0.86 17.24
C LEU A 493 5.36 -1.64 18.38
N ASN A 494 6.01 -2.68 18.90
CA ASN A 494 5.54 -3.45 20.04
C ASN A 494 5.54 -2.61 21.33
N ALA A 495 6.55 -1.76 21.55
CA ALA A 495 6.54 -0.80 22.66
C ALA A 495 5.34 0.17 22.56
N VAL A 496 5.06 0.71 21.37
CA VAL A 496 3.89 1.57 21.12
C VAL A 496 2.58 0.81 21.34
N ARG A 497 2.50 -0.47 20.92
CA ARG A 497 1.36 -1.36 21.18
C ARG A 497 1.10 -1.51 22.68
N LYS A 498 2.13 -1.82 23.48
CA LYS A 498 2.01 -1.96 24.93
C LYS A 498 1.60 -0.66 25.61
N ASN A 499 2.13 0.48 25.15
CA ASN A 499 1.69 1.81 25.62
C ASN A 499 0.22 2.05 25.31
N ALA A 500 -0.22 1.74 24.08
CA ALA A 500 -1.63 1.84 23.68
C ALA A 500 -2.52 0.97 24.59
N GLN A 501 -2.13 -0.28 24.84
CA GLN A 501 -2.84 -1.21 25.73
C GLN A 501 -2.96 -0.65 27.15
N ARG A 502 -1.88 -0.11 27.72
CA ARG A 502 -1.89 0.51 29.05
C ARG A 502 -2.79 1.74 29.13
N ALA A 503 -2.88 2.51 28.05
CA ALA A 503 -3.69 3.72 28.02
C ALA A 503 -5.19 3.42 27.82
N MET A 504 -5.55 2.26 27.26
CA MET A 504 -6.95 1.92 26.93
C MET A 504 -7.93 1.93 28.12
N PRO A 505 -7.63 1.32 29.30
CA PRO A 505 -8.55 1.36 30.44
C PRO A 505 -8.86 2.77 30.91
N TYR A 506 -7.84 3.65 30.90
CA TYR A 506 -8.00 5.05 31.24
C TYR A 506 -9.01 5.74 30.32
N PHE A 507 -8.89 5.55 28.99
CA PHE A 507 -9.84 6.12 28.04
C PHE A 507 -11.25 5.54 28.16
N GLN A 508 -11.38 4.26 28.49
CA GLN A 508 -12.68 3.61 28.71
C GLN A 508 -13.38 4.12 29.97
N GLN A 509 -12.64 4.31 31.05
CA GLN A 509 -13.18 4.84 32.30
C GLN A 509 -13.71 6.28 32.09
N GLN A 510 -12.95 7.11 31.39
CA GLN A 510 -13.40 8.48 31.10
C GLN A 510 -14.65 8.55 30.22
N GLN A 511 -14.83 7.57 29.31
CA GLN A 511 -16.06 7.43 28.53
C GLN A 511 -17.28 7.13 29.44
N GLN A 512 -17.09 6.32 30.48
CA GLN A 512 -18.16 5.98 31.42
C GLN A 512 -18.53 7.17 32.31
N ASP A 513 -17.53 7.98 32.69
CA ASP A 513 -17.73 9.12 33.60
C ASP A 513 -18.38 10.36 32.93
N GLY A 514 -18.56 10.35 31.60
CA GLY A 514 -19.15 11.48 30.86
C GLY A 514 -18.30 12.76 30.92
N ASN A 515 -17.06 12.67 31.36
CA ASN A 515 -16.15 13.80 31.46
C ASN A 515 -15.65 14.17 30.06
N GLN A 516 -15.98 15.38 29.60
CA GLN A 516 -15.38 15.97 28.40
C GLN A 516 -13.90 16.24 28.66
N TYR A 517 -13.05 15.25 28.38
CA TYR A 517 -11.62 15.43 28.45
C TYR A 517 -11.14 16.17 27.22
N THR A 518 -10.63 17.39 27.41
CA THR A 518 -9.87 18.05 26.36
C THR A 518 -8.52 17.34 26.25
N LEU A 519 -8.03 17.15 25.02
CA LEU A 519 -6.70 16.60 24.74
C LEU A 519 -5.58 17.33 25.51
N GLU A 520 -5.83 18.55 25.99
CA GLU A 520 -4.92 19.32 26.85
C GLU A 520 -4.73 18.75 28.25
N HIS A 521 -5.78 18.24 28.90
CA HIS A 521 -5.69 17.73 30.28
C HIS A 521 -4.80 16.47 30.35
N HIS A 522 -4.87 15.60 29.33
CA HIS A 522 -4.02 14.41 29.23
C HIS A 522 -2.54 14.77 29.04
N LYS A 523 -2.26 15.82 28.26
CA LYS A 523 -0.90 16.32 28.01
C LYS A 523 -0.25 16.86 29.29
N ILE A 524 -1.03 17.50 30.16
CA ILE A 524 -0.53 18.02 31.45
C ILE A 524 -0.11 16.86 32.37
N CYS A 525 -0.90 15.80 32.46
CA CYS A 525 -0.58 14.67 33.35
C CYS A 525 0.61 13.82 32.85
N GLN A 526 0.79 13.62 31.54
CA GLN A 526 1.94 12.89 31.01
C GLN A 526 3.26 13.66 31.15
N ALA A 527 3.24 14.97 30.91
CA ALA A 527 4.42 15.82 31.11
C ALA A 527 4.90 15.83 32.57
N GLN A 528 3.96 15.81 33.53
CA GLN A 528 4.28 15.72 34.96
C GLN A 528 4.89 14.37 35.36
N HIS A 529 4.46 13.26 34.75
CA HIS A 529 5.03 11.94 35.02
C HIS A 529 6.47 11.79 34.51
N TYR A 530 6.79 12.33 33.33
CA TYR A 530 8.14 12.25 32.76
C TYR A 530 9.16 13.09 33.55
N LEU A 531 8.74 14.26 34.05
CA LEU A 531 9.57 15.15 34.88
C LEU A 531 9.82 14.58 36.28
N ASN A 532 8.94 13.73 36.82
CA ASN A 532 9.13 13.11 38.13
C ASN A 532 10.03 11.86 38.10
N GLY A 533 10.27 11.26 36.93
CA GLY A 533 11.16 10.12 36.74
C GLY A 533 12.63 10.48 36.50
N THR A 534 12.96 11.75 36.26
CA THR A 534 14.32 12.24 36.07
C THR A 534 14.60 13.41 37.02
N THR A 535 15.59 13.23 37.89
CA THR A 535 16.15 14.15 38.90
C THR A 535 15.73 15.64 38.81
N ARG A 536 15.12 16.13 39.91
CA ARG A 536 14.91 17.54 40.33
C ARG A 536 15.47 18.62 39.38
N ILE A 537 14.59 19.19 38.55
CA ILE A 537 14.74 20.57 38.07
C ILE A 537 13.60 21.39 38.66
N GLN A 538 13.92 22.22 39.66
CA GLN A 538 13.00 23.22 40.19
C GLN A 538 12.95 24.41 39.22
N GLY A 539 11.97 24.40 38.33
CA GLY A 539 11.57 25.57 37.52
C GLY A 539 10.08 25.84 37.73
N ALA A 540 9.74 27.07 38.12
CA ALA A 540 8.37 27.48 38.42
C ALA A 540 7.47 27.44 37.17
N LEU A 541 6.33 26.76 37.28
CA LEU A 541 5.24 26.77 36.28
C LEU A 541 4.37 28.04 36.44
N PRO A 542 3.70 28.53 35.37
CA PRO A 542 2.85 29.71 35.45
C PRO A 542 1.59 29.44 36.28
N SER A 543 1.33 30.31 37.25
CA SER A 543 0.12 30.30 38.07
C SER A 543 -1.09 30.72 37.22
N GLY A 544 -2.03 29.79 36.97
CA GLY A 544 -3.30 30.14 36.32
C GLY A 544 -4.17 29.00 35.76
N ALA A 545 -3.71 27.75 35.73
CA ALA A 545 -4.53 26.62 35.31
C ALA A 545 -5.01 25.81 36.52
N GLU A 546 -6.29 25.94 36.89
CA GLU A 546 -6.95 24.99 37.79
C GLU A 546 -7.20 23.68 37.04
N GLY A 547 -6.16 22.85 36.94
CA GLY A 547 -6.27 21.46 36.50
C GLY A 547 -6.73 20.58 37.65
N GLY A 548 -7.67 19.67 37.39
CA GLY A 548 -8.05 18.64 38.36
C GLY A 548 -6.85 17.75 38.71
N PRO A 549 -6.87 17.04 39.85
CA PRO A 549 -5.74 16.22 40.27
C PRO A 549 -5.45 15.11 39.23
N CYS A 550 -4.22 15.06 38.72
CA CYS A 550 -3.73 13.90 37.99
C CYS A 550 -3.69 12.73 38.98
N LEU A 551 -4.59 11.76 38.82
CA LEU A 551 -4.62 10.55 39.64
C LEU A 551 -3.38 9.71 39.33
N VAL A 552 -2.45 9.69 40.29
CA VAL A 552 -1.28 8.84 40.28
C VAL A 552 -1.73 7.39 40.51
N ALA A 553 -1.67 6.55 39.48
CA ALA A 553 -1.66 5.11 39.70
C ALA A 553 -0.28 4.74 40.25
N THR A 554 -0.17 4.60 41.57
CA THR A 554 1.02 4.02 42.22
C THR A 554 1.15 2.56 41.81
N VAL A 555 2.34 2.19 41.34
CA VAL A 555 2.76 0.81 41.01
C VAL A 555 2.84 -0.03 42.27
#